data_AF-A0A9X5U0F6-F1
#
_entry.id   AF-A0A9X5U0F6-F1
#
_cell.length_a   1.000
_cell.length_b   1.000
_cell.length_c   1.000
_cell.angle_alpha   90.00
_cell.angle_beta   90.00
_cell.angle_gamma   90.00
#
_symmetry.space_group_name_H-M   'P 1'
#
loop_
_entity.id
_entity.type
_entity.pdbx_description
1 polymer ?
#
loop_
_entity_poly.entity_id
_entity_poly.type
_entity_poly.pdbx_seq_one_letter_code
_entity_poly.pdbx_strand_id
1 'polypeptide(L)'
;MSTAKTQRLELRLTEEQNTLIRSAATYTSRSISDFVLSAATLEAQRRLADQRFFILNEEDHARFEEILEASPTDDPKLRKLFDRLSPFGTHIDLNAPSTSEN
;
A
#
# COMPACT_ATOMS: atom_id res chain seq x y z
N MET A 1 13.08 -16.00 5.96
CA MET A 1 12.44 -16.39 7.23
C MET A 1 10.94 -16.47 6.97
N SER A 2 10.34 -17.67 6.98
CA SER A 2 8.89 -17.84 6.78
C SER A 2 8.16 -17.30 8.01
N THR A 3 7.33 -16.27 7.85
CA THR A 3 6.48 -15.74 8.92
C THR A 3 5.37 -16.74 9.23
N ALA A 4 5.32 -17.25 10.46
CA ALA A 4 4.28 -18.17 10.89
C ALA A 4 2.92 -17.44 10.98
N LYS A 5 1.84 -18.05 10.49
CA LYS A 5 0.47 -17.52 10.60
C LYS A 5 -0.06 -17.73 12.03
N THR A 6 0.09 -16.74 12.90
CA THR A 6 -0.27 -16.83 14.34
C THR A 6 -1.67 -16.29 14.68
N GLN A 7 -2.28 -15.54 13.77
CA GLN A 7 -3.58 -14.88 13.97
C GLN A 7 -4.72 -15.69 13.31
N ARG A 8 -5.93 -15.61 13.88
CA ARG A 8 -7.13 -16.26 13.34
C ARG A 8 -8.19 -15.21 12.98
N LEU A 9 -8.89 -15.45 11.87
CA LEU A 9 -10.03 -14.66 11.41
C LEU A 9 -11.24 -15.58 11.30
N GLU A 10 -12.22 -15.39 12.18
CA GLU A 10 -13.46 -16.16 12.19
C GLU A 10 -14.57 -15.36 11.50
N LEU A 11 -15.20 -15.94 10.49
CA LEU A 11 -16.22 -15.28 9.67
C LEU A 11 -17.49 -16.14 9.59
N ARG A 12 -18.64 -15.48 9.64
CA ARG A 12 -19.93 -16.07 9.30
C ARG A 12 -20.27 -15.73 7.84
N LEU A 13 -20.83 -16.69 7.13
CA LEU A 13 -21.17 -16.59 5.71
C LEU A 13 -22.54 -17.22 5.47
N THR A 14 -23.26 -16.68 4.49
CA THR A 14 -24.47 -17.32 3.95
C THR A 14 -24.10 -18.52 3.08
N GLU A 15 -25.08 -19.39 2.79
CA GLU A 15 -24.88 -20.55 1.89
C GLU A 15 -24.45 -20.11 0.48
N GLU A 16 -25.03 -19.03 -0.03
CA GLU A 16 -24.68 -18.43 -1.32
C GLU A 16 -23.21 -17.97 -1.33
N GLN A 17 -22.78 -17.23 -0.31
CA GLN A 17 -21.39 -16.79 -0.17
C GLN A 17 -20.42 -17.98 -0.08
N ASN A 18 -20.77 -19.00 0.69
CA ASN A 18 -19.96 -20.22 0.82
C ASN A 18 -19.77 -20.91 -0.53
N THR A 19 -20.86 -21.07 -1.29
CA THR A 19 -20.85 -21.75 -2.59
C THR A 19 -20.02 -20.99 -3.60
N LEU A 20 -20.22 -19.67 -3.69
CA LEU A 20 -19.48 -18.79 -4.58
C LEU A 20 -17.97 -18.80 -4.27
N ILE A 21 -17.59 -18.63 -3.00
CA ILE A 21 -16.18 -18.60 -2.58
C ILE A 21 -15.50 -19.94 -2.86
N ARG A 22 -16.16 -21.06 -2.57
CA ARG A 22 -15.62 -22.41 -2.84
C ARG A 22 -15.41 -22.67 -4.33
N SER A 23 -16.37 -22.25 -5.16
CA SER A 23 -16.25 -22.35 -6.61
C SER A 23 -15.05 -21.54 -7.12
N ALA A 24 -14.90 -20.30 -6.68
CA ALA A 24 -13.78 -19.43 -7.08
C ALA A 24 -12.40 -19.97 -6.61
N ALA A 25 -12.32 -20.48 -5.37
CA ALA A 25 -11.10 -21.10 -4.86
C ALA A 25 -10.72 -22.35 -5.67
N THR A 26 -11.70 -23.17 -6.04
CA THR A 26 -11.50 -24.37 -6.88
C THR A 26 -11.02 -24.00 -8.27
N TYR A 27 -11.68 -23.03 -8.91
CA TYR A 27 -11.29 -22.52 -10.23
C TYR A 27 -9.86 -21.98 -10.26
N THR A 28 -9.43 -21.31 -9.19
CA THR A 28 -8.08 -20.77 -9.05
C THR A 28 -7.05 -21.78 -8.53
N SER A 29 -7.44 -23.03 -8.29
CA SER A 29 -6.59 -24.09 -7.70
C SER A 29 -5.95 -23.68 -6.37
N ARG A 30 -6.68 -22.93 -5.54
CA ARG A 30 -6.23 -22.46 -4.22
C ARG A 30 -7.10 -23.04 -3.12
N SER A 31 -6.53 -23.18 -1.92
CA SER A 31 -7.35 -23.45 -0.73
C SER A 31 -8.29 -22.27 -0.45
N ILE A 32 -9.44 -22.54 0.18
CA ILE A 32 -10.41 -21.50 0.54
C ILE A 32 -9.76 -20.41 1.41
N SER A 33 -8.97 -20.82 2.41
CA SER A 33 -8.28 -19.89 3.30
C SER A 33 -7.29 -19.01 2.54
N ASP A 34 -6.53 -19.57 1.59
CA ASP A 34 -5.60 -18.81 0.78
C ASP A 34 -6.30 -17.83 -0.18
N PHE A 35 -7.37 -18.29 -0.84
CA PHE A 35 -8.19 -17.44 -1.71
C PHE A 35 -8.79 -16.26 -0.95
N VAL A 36 -9.45 -16.51 0.19
CA VAL A 36 -10.10 -15.47 1.01
C VAL A 36 -9.08 -14.50 1.56
N LEU A 37 -7.97 -14.98 2.15
CA LEU A 37 -6.94 -14.09 2.68
C LEU A 37 -6.27 -13.26 1.58
N SER A 38 -6.01 -13.85 0.41
CA SER A 38 -5.43 -13.13 -0.73
C SER A 38 -6.37 -12.02 -1.22
N ALA A 39 -7.65 -12.34 -1.42
CA ALA A 39 -8.64 -11.37 -1.87
C ALA A 39 -8.84 -10.24 -0.86
N ALA A 40 -9.00 -10.58 0.43
CA ALA A 40 -9.16 -9.59 1.50
C ALA A 40 -7.92 -8.69 1.64
N THR A 41 -6.72 -9.26 1.52
CA THR A 41 -5.46 -8.49 1.58
C THR A 41 -5.34 -7.53 0.40
N LEU A 42 -5.64 -8.00 -0.81
CA LEU A 42 -5.59 -7.16 -2.01
C LEU A 42 -6.58 -6.00 -1.91
N GLU A 43 -7.82 -6.26 -1.47
CA GLU A 43 -8.81 -5.21 -1.28
C GLU A 43 -8.40 -4.23 -0.17
N ALA A 44 -7.86 -4.71 0.94
CA ALA A 44 -7.33 -3.85 1.99
C ALA A 44 -6.20 -2.94 1.45
N GLN A 45 -5.26 -3.50 0.68
CA GLN A 45 -4.19 -2.72 0.05
C GLN A 45 -4.72 -1.66 -0.90
N ARG A 46 -5.71 -1.99 -1.74
CA ARG A 46 -6.35 -1.03 -2.65
C ARG A 46 -6.99 0.12 -1.87
N ARG A 47 -7.78 -0.20 -0.85
CA ARG A 47 -8.44 0.83 -0.03
C ARG A 47 -7.47 1.72 0.72
N LEU A 48 -6.36 1.15 1.22
CA LEU A 48 -5.31 1.92 1.87
C LEU A 48 -4.52 2.77 0.87
N ALA A 49 -4.28 2.28 -0.35
CA ALA A 49 -3.64 3.07 -1.41
C ALA A 49 -4.52 4.22 -1.88
N ASP A 50 -5.83 4.02 -1.92
CA ASP A 50 -6.83 5.05 -2.23
C ASP A 50 -7.08 6.02 -1.07
N GLN A 51 -6.48 5.78 0.11
CA GLN A 51 -6.69 6.63 1.28
C GLN A 51 -6.00 7.99 1.09
N ARG A 52 -6.82 9.04 0.99
CA ARG A 52 -6.35 10.42 0.76
C ARG A 52 -6.19 11.24 2.03
N PHE A 53 -6.81 10.82 3.13
CA PHE A 53 -6.82 11.55 4.39
C PHE A 53 -6.15 10.72 5.48
N PHE A 54 -5.18 11.32 6.15
CA PHE A 54 -4.52 10.77 7.32
C PHE A 54 -4.92 11.63 8.52
N ILE A 55 -5.63 11.04 9.46
CA ILE A 55 -6.04 11.71 10.69
C ILE A 55 -4.98 11.37 11.73
N LEU A 56 -4.29 12.38 12.22
CA LEU A 56 -3.28 12.27 13.27
C LEU A 56 -3.87 12.82 14.58
N ASN A 57 -3.47 12.23 15.71
CA ASN A 57 -3.67 12.89 17.01
C ASN A 57 -2.59 13.99 17.19
N GLU A 58 -2.72 14.80 18.25
CA GLU A 58 -1.82 15.94 18.50
C GLU A 58 -0.33 15.52 18.56
N GLU A 59 -0.03 14.38 19.19
CA GLU A 59 1.35 13.87 19.35
C GLU A 59 1.94 13.44 18.00
N ASP A 60 1.17 12.67 17.23
CA ASP A 60 1.58 12.23 15.90
C ASP A 60 1.71 13.41 14.92
N HIS A 61 0.88 14.45 15.08
CA HIS A 61 0.94 15.67 14.29
C HIS A 61 2.20 16.48 14.59
N ALA A 62 2.49 16.74 15.86
CA ALA A 62 3.71 17.47 16.26
C ALA A 62 4.97 16.73 15.79
N ARG A 63 5.01 15.40 15.94
CA ARG A 63 6.11 14.58 15.42
C ARG A 63 6.23 14.66 13.89
N PHE A 64 5.10 14.70 13.19
CA PHE A 64 5.10 14.86 11.75
C PHE A 64 5.64 16.23 11.31
N GLU A 65 5.27 17.31 12.00
CA GLU A 65 5.82 18.65 11.76
C GLU A 65 7.33 18.71 12.00
N GLU A 66 7.83 18.14 13.10
CA GLU A 66 9.29 18.07 13.37
C GLU A 66 10.05 17.39 12.23
N ILE A 67 9.49 16.32 11.65
CA ILE A 67 10.09 15.61 10.52
C ILE A 67 10.10 16.48 9.25
N LEU A 68 9.06 17.29 9.03
CA LEU A 68 8.98 18.20 7.88
C LEU A 68 9.96 19.38 7.99
N GLU A 69 10.18 19.89 9.20
CA GLU A 69 11.13 20.98 9.44
C GLU A 69 12.60 20.51 9.43
N ALA A 70 12.84 19.23 9.71
CA ALA A 70 14.17 18.65 9.67
C ALA A 70 14.77 18.72 8.24
N SER A 71 16.02 19.17 8.14
CA SER A 71 16.73 19.14 6.86
C SER A 71 16.84 17.69 6.35
N PRO A 72 16.61 17.44 5.05
CA PRO A 72 16.70 16.11 4.49
C PRO A 72 18.06 15.49 4.79
N THR A 73 18.06 14.30 5.39
CA THR A 73 19.29 13.53 5.53
C THR A 73 19.64 12.90 4.19
N ASP A 74 20.92 12.93 3.84
CA ASP A 74 21.41 12.26 2.64
C ASP A 74 21.23 10.74 2.75
N ASP A 75 20.35 10.17 1.91
CA ASP A 75 20.14 8.72 1.82
C ASP A 75 20.79 8.16 0.54
N PRO A 76 21.84 7.33 0.63
CA PRO A 76 22.52 6.77 -0.53
C PRO A 76 21.62 5.89 -1.41
N LYS A 77 20.56 5.27 -0.86
CA LYS A 77 19.58 4.52 -1.64
C LYS A 77 18.68 5.45 -2.44
N LEU A 78 18.31 6.59 -1.86
CA LEU A 78 17.48 7.59 -2.53
C LEU A 78 18.26 8.25 -3.67
N ARG A 79 19.54 8.59 -3.45
CA ARG A 79 20.43 9.07 -4.52
C ARG A 79 20.52 8.07 -5.67
N LYS A 80 20.82 6.80 -5.35
CA LYS A 80 20.86 5.73 -6.35
C LYS A 80 19.53 5.52 -7.08
N LEU A 81 18.39 5.79 -6.43
CA LEU A 81 17.08 5.74 -7.08
C LEU A 81 16.92 6.87 -8.09
N PHE A 82 17.30 8.10 -7.74
CA PHE A 82 17.26 9.25 -8.65
C PHE A 82 18.24 9.13 -9.83
N ASP A 83 19.37 8.42 -9.65
CA ASP A 83 20.33 8.14 -10.73
C ASP A 83 19.83 7.07 -11.73
N ARG A 84 18.76 6.33 -11.42
CA ARG A 84 18.20 5.32 -12.34
C ARG A 84 17.36 5.99 -13.41
N LEU A 85 17.45 5.47 -14.63
CA LEU A 85 16.55 5.85 -15.71
C LEU A 85 15.10 5.60 -15.28
N SER A 86 14.32 6.67 -15.18
CA SER A 86 12.91 6.57 -14.84
C SER A 86 12.15 5.90 -16.00
N PRO A 87 11.22 4.97 -15.71
CA PRO A 87 10.37 4.34 -16.72
C PRO A 87 9.39 5.33 -17.37
N PHE A 88 9.28 6.55 -16.84
CA PHE A 88 8.41 7.62 -17.31
C PHE A 88 9.17 8.76 -18.02
N GLY A 89 10.48 8.62 -18.28
CA GLY A 89 11.33 9.65 -18.91
C GLY A 89 12.38 10.23 -17.96
N THR A 90 13.47 10.77 -18.51
CA THR A 90 14.64 11.22 -17.75
C THR A 90 14.39 12.64 -17.23
N HIS A 91 14.57 12.81 -15.91
CA HIS A 91 14.50 14.06 -15.15
C HIS A 91 13.10 14.50 -14.69
N ILE A 92 12.85 14.39 -13.38
CA ILE A 92 11.88 15.24 -12.69
C ILE A 92 12.64 16.53 -12.37
N ASP A 93 12.51 17.55 -13.20
CA ASP A 93 13.15 18.85 -12.97
C ASP A 93 12.46 19.57 -11.81
N LEU A 94 12.99 19.38 -10.58
CA LEU A 94 12.47 20.06 -9.38
C LEU A 94 12.70 21.59 -9.39
N ASN A 95 13.53 22.09 -10.31
CA ASN A 95 13.83 23.50 -10.51
C ASN A 95 13.18 24.09 -11.78
N ALA A 96 12.36 23.32 -12.51
CA ALA A 96 11.60 23.88 -13.62
C ALA A 96 10.59 24.89 -13.06
N PRO A 97 10.49 26.12 -13.61
CA PRO A 97 9.43 27.03 -13.22
C PRO A 97 8.11 26.33 -13.48
N SER A 98 7.23 26.27 -12.48
CA SER A 98 5.87 25.79 -12.65
C SER A 98 5.20 26.68 -13.68
N THR A 99 5.19 26.27 -14.95
CA THR A 99 4.32 26.84 -15.96
C THR A 99 2.90 26.48 -15.58
N SER A 100 2.32 27.29 -14.69
CA SER A 100 0.89 27.43 -14.53
C SER A 100 0.34 28.07 -15.79
N GLU A 101 -0.09 27.24 -16.75
CA GLU A 101 -1.03 27.65 -17.80
C GLU A 101 -2.40 27.03 -17.49
N ASN A 102 -3.21 27.78 -16.73
CA ASN A 102 -4.59 28.20 -17.03
C ASN A 102 -5.26 28.81 -15.80
#